data_AF-A0A4Z2GVX4-F1
#
_entry.id   AF-A0A4Z2GVX4-F1
#
_cell.length_a   1.000
_cell.length_b   1.000
_cell.length_c   1.000
_cell.angle_alpha   90.00
_cell.angle_beta   90.00
_cell.angle_gamma   90.00
#
_symmetry.space_group_name_H-M   'P 1'
#
loop_
_entity.id
_entity.type
_entity.pdbx_description
1 polymer ?
#
loop_
_entity_poly.entity_id
_entity_poly.type
_entity_poly.pdbx_seq_one_letter_code
_entity_poly.pdbx_strand_id
1 'polypeptide(L)'
;MDVRTCVFVLFGLMGLTCAEPVKFLDCGSTTGKVVLVDISPCATQPCQLHKGQSYSVNVTFNSAVESQSSNAVVHGIVAGLPIPFPIPVEDGCKSGIQCPIQKQQKYHYVTALPVKSEYPSIKLVVEWELRDDTKKDLFCIRFPVQIVS
;
A
#
# COMPACT_ATOMS: atom_id res chain seq x y z
N MET A 1 -5.05 -18.75 -60.04
CA MET A 1 -4.33 -17.67 -59.32
C MET A 1 -4.96 -17.62 -57.94
N ASP A 2 -4.52 -18.51 -57.06
CA ASP A 2 -5.10 -18.64 -55.72
C ASP A 2 -4.66 -17.48 -54.84
N VAL A 3 -5.65 -16.71 -54.41
CA VAL A 3 -5.53 -15.60 -53.46
C VAL A 3 -5.12 -16.19 -52.11
N ARG A 4 -3.85 -15.99 -51.76
CA ARG A 4 -3.28 -16.37 -50.47
C ARG A 4 -3.71 -15.31 -49.45
N THR A 5 -4.83 -15.55 -48.79
CA THR A 5 -5.35 -14.72 -47.70
C THR A 5 -4.34 -14.68 -46.55
N CYS A 6 -3.58 -13.58 -46.44
CA CYS A 6 -2.68 -13.34 -45.32
C CYS A 6 -3.50 -12.94 -44.11
N VAL A 7 -3.74 -13.89 -43.20
CA VAL A 7 -4.28 -13.62 -41.86
C VAL A 7 -3.19 -12.91 -41.07
N PHE A 8 -3.28 -11.58 -40.95
CA PHE A 8 -2.46 -10.80 -40.03
C PHE A 8 -2.97 -11.04 -38.60
N VAL A 9 -2.40 -12.03 -37.91
CA VAL A 9 -2.60 -12.21 -36.48
C VAL A 9 -1.83 -11.08 -35.76
N LEU A 10 -2.53 -10.00 -35.42
CA LEU A 10 -2.02 -8.95 -34.53
C LEU A 10 -1.87 -9.55 -33.12
N PHE A 11 -0.70 -10.12 -32.82
CA PHE A 11 -0.32 -10.54 -31.48
C PHE A 11 -0.05 -9.25 -30.67
N GLY A 12 -1.09 -8.73 -30.01
CA GLY A 12 -0.97 -7.55 -29.17
C GLY A 12 0.06 -7.81 -28.07
N LEU A 13 1.20 -7.11 -28.11
CA LEU A 13 2.12 -7.02 -26.99
C LEU A 13 1.39 -6.34 -25.83
N MET A 14 0.72 -7.11 -24.98
CA MET A 14 0.41 -6.66 -23.63
C MET A 14 1.75 -6.51 -22.92
N GLY A 15 2.24 -5.28 -22.83
CA GLY A 15 3.44 -4.98 -22.06
C GLY A 15 3.25 -5.46 -20.63
N LEU A 16 4.06 -6.42 -20.19
CA LEU A 16 4.17 -6.77 -18.78
C LEU A 16 4.80 -5.57 -18.07
N THR A 17 3.98 -4.70 -17.49
CA THR A 17 4.48 -3.73 -16.50
C THR A 17 4.70 -4.50 -15.20
N CYS A 18 5.95 -4.84 -14.90
CA CYS A 18 6.30 -5.37 -13.58
C CYS A 18 6.05 -4.27 -12.55
N ALA A 19 5.12 -4.49 -11.62
CA ALA A 19 4.99 -3.60 -10.46
C ALA A 19 6.20 -3.83 -9.56
N GLU A 20 7.07 -2.82 -9.42
CA GLU A 20 8.19 -2.89 -8.50
C GLU A 20 7.73 -2.54 -7.07
N PRO A 21 8.14 -3.30 -6.05
CA PRO A 21 7.84 -2.95 -4.66
C PRO A 21 8.33 -1.55 -4.30
N VAL A 22 7.53 -0.84 -3.53
CA VAL A 22 7.84 0.52 -3.04
C VAL A 22 8.96 0.46 -2.02
N LYS A 23 9.95 1.34 -2.18
CA LYS A 23 11.00 1.56 -1.17
C LYS A 23 10.39 2.25 0.04
N PHE A 24 10.58 1.65 1.21
CA PHE A 24 10.06 2.17 2.47
C PHE A 24 11.16 2.18 3.55
N LEU A 25 10.94 2.99 4.57
CA LEU A 25 11.71 3.03 5.82
C LEU A 25 10.85 2.41 6.93
N ASP A 26 11.40 1.44 7.67
CA ASP A 26 10.75 0.96 8.90
C ASP A 26 10.86 2.02 10.00
N CYS A 27 9.73 2.44 10.57
CA CYS A 27 9.67 3.48 11.59
C CYS A 27 9.45 2.97 13.02
N GLY A 28 9.33 1.65 13.23
CA GLY A 28 9.04 1.13 14.57
C GLY A 28 8.28 -0.19 14.63
N SER A 29 8.47 -1.11 13.69
CA SER A 29 7.82 -2.43 13.72
C SER A 29 8.32 -3.30 14.90
N THR A 30 7.71 -3.17 16.08
CA THR A 30 8.20 -3.81 17.32
C THR A 30 7.67 -5.23 17.53
N THR A 31 6.49 -5.56 17.01
CA THR A 31 5.85 -6.88 17.16
C THR A 31 5.66 -7.62 15.84
N GLY A 32 6.29 -7.14 14.77
CA GLY A 32 6.35 -7.82 13.48
C GLY A 32 7.48 -7.31 12.60
N LYS A 33 7.54 -7.81 11.36
CA LYS A 33 8.56 -7.44 10.39
C LYS A 33 7.97 -7.31 9.00
N VAL A 34 8.14 -6.14 8.40
CA VAL A 34 7.71 -5.86 7.02
C VAL A 34 8.61 -6.59 6.03
N VAL A 35 8.00 -7.18 5.01
CA VAL A 35 8.68 -7.90 3.93
C VAL A 35 8.71 -7.05 2.67
N LEU A 36 7.55 -6.51 2.28
CA LEU A 36 7.37 -5.71 1.07
C LEU A 36 6.16 -4.80 1.20
N VAL A 37 6.19 -3.71 0.43
CA VAL A 37 5.10 -2.75 0.31
C VAL A 37 4.84 -2.56 -1.18
N ASP A 38 3.61 -2.80 -1.62
CA ASP A 38 3.18 -2.58 -2.99
C ASP A 38 2.11 -1.50 -3.02
N ILE A 39 2.25 -0.58 -3.98
CA ILE A 39 1.24 0.44 -4.28
C ILE A 39 0.89 0.33 -5.75
N SER A 40 -0.39 0.22 -6.07
CA SER A 40 -0.85 0.05 -7.45
C SER A 40 -2.00 1.00 -7.77
N PRO A 41 -1.93 1.73 -8.90
CA PRO A 41 -0.79 1.81 -9.82
C PRO A 41 0.39 2.64 -9.25
N CYS A 42 1.64 2.25 -9.51
CA CYS A 42 2.81 3.09 -9.22
C CYS A 42 3.96 2.77 -10.19
N ALA A 43 4.00 3.47 -11.33
CA ALA A 43 4.99 3.22 -12.38
C ALA A 43 6.38 3.77 -12.07
N THR A 44 6.46 4.83 -11.25
CA THR A 44 7.72 5.46 -10.82
C THR A 44 7.65 5.84 -9.35
N GLN A 45 8.78 5.82 -8.67
CA GLN A 45 8.89 6.19 -7.25
C GLN A 45 9.61 7.55 -7.11
N PRO A 46 9.15 8.46 -6.24
CA PRO A 46 7.97 8.35 -5.37
C PRO A 46 6.66 8.27 -6.17
N CYS A 47 5.70 7.48 -5.68
CA CYS A 47 4.46 7.24 -6.40
C CYS A 47 3.73 8.56 -6.65
N GLN A 48 3.37 8.79 -7.92
CA GLN A 48 2.54 9.92 -8.32
C GLN A 48 1.07 9.53 -8.18
N LEU A 49 0.42 10.15 -7.19
CA LEU A 49 -0.96 9.90 -6.82
C LEU A 49 -1.85 10.96 -7.46
N HIS A 50 -2.57 10.58 -8.51
CA HIS A 50 -3.47 11.46 -9.25
C HIS A 50 -4.77 11.67 -8.48
N LYS A 51 -5.21 12.92 -8.44
CA LYS A 51 -6.50 13.31 -7.87
C LYS A 51 -7.66 12.65 -8.59
N GLY A 52 -8.69 12.30 -7.83
CA GLY A 52 -9.87 11.59 -8.32
C GLY A 52 -9.64 10.10 -8.59
N GLN A 53 -8.43 9.58 -8.39
CA GLN A 53 -8.12 8.16 -8.56
C GLN A 53 -8.02 7.42 -7.22
N SER A 54 -8.16 6.10 -7.28
CA SER A 54 -7.97 5.21 -6.14
C SER A 54 -6.71 4.38 -6.33
N TYR A 55 -5.96 4.23 -5.25
CA TYR A 55 -4.73 3.44 -5.22
C TYR A 55 -4.87 2.31 -4.21
N SER A 56 -4.46 1.12 -4.61
CA SER A 56 -4.39 -0.06 -3.76
C SER A 56 -3.04 -0.10 -3.07
N VAL A 57 -3.03 -0.39 -1.77
CA VAL A 57 -1.84 -0.59 -0.95
C VAL A 57 -1.87 -2.00 -0.39
N ASN A 58 -0.77 -2.73 -0.55
CA ASN A 58 -0.56 -4.04 0.06
C ASN A 58 0.74 -4.01 0.87
N VAL A 59 0.65 -4.27 2.18
CA VAL A 59 1.80 -4.45 3.06
C VAL A 59 1.87 -5.91 3.45
N THR A 60 2.93 -6.60 3.02
CA THR A 60 3.20 -7.95 3.49
C THR A 60 4.13 -7.88 4.68
N PHE A 61 3.75 -8.53 5.78
CA PHE A 61 4.52 -8.57 7.00
C PHE A 61 4.43 -9.94 7.66
N ASN A 62 5.38 -10.24 8.56
CA ASN A 62 5.29 -11.40 9.45
C ASN A 62 5.01 -10.91 10.86
N SER A 63 4.05 -11.53 11.54
CA SER A 63 3.81 -11.24 12.96
C SER A 63 4.79 -11.99 13.85
N ALA A 64 5.30 -11.36 14.91
CA ALA A 64 6.09 -12.00 15.96
C ALA A 64 5.25 -12.35 17.21
N VAL A 65 3.97 -11.96 17.21
CA VAL A 65 3.03 -12.11 18.33
C VAL A 65 1.69 -12.66 17.85
N GLU A 66 0.87 -13.10 18.80
CA GLU A 66 -0.55 -13.32 18.58
C GLU A 66 -1.30 -12.01 18.89
N SER A 67 -2.40 -11.75 18.19
CA SER A 67 -3.26 -10.59 18.47
C SER A 67 -4.71 -10.88 18.08
N GLN A 68 -5.66 -10.53 18.94
CA GLN A 68 -7.08 -10.74 18.67
C GLN A 68 -7.64 -9.75 17.66
N SER A 69 -7.02 -8.57 17.56
CA SER A 69 -7.44 -7.50 16.67
C SER A 69 -6.24 -6.82 16.01
N SER A 70 -6.49 -5.99 15.01
CA SER A 70 -5.46 -5.09 14.48
C SER A 70 -6.10 -3.77 14.04
N ASN A 71 -5.38 -2.67 14.23
CA ASN A 71 -5.88 -1.33 13.93
C ASN A 71 -4.84 -0.53 13.14
N ALA A 72 -5.24 -0.03 11.98
CA ALA A 72 -4.41 0.74 11.08
C ALA A 72 -4.52 2.24 11.38
N VAL A 73 -3.37 2.92 11.43
CA VAL A 73 -3.26 4.36 11.65
C VAL A 73 -2.39 4.95 10.56
N VAL A 74 -2.83 6.05 9.96
CA VAL A 74 -2.12 6.68 8.83
C VAL A 74 -1.92 8.17 9.12
N HIS A 75 -0.70 8.64 8.86
CA HIS A 75 -0.34 10.06 8.92
C HIS A 75 0.32 10.50 7.61
N GLY A 76 -0.01 11.72 7.17
CA GLY A 76 0.75 12.45 6.16
C GLY A 76 1.72 13.40 6.82
N ILE A 77 3.02 13.20 6.63
CA ILE A 77 4.06 14.10 7.15
C ILE A 77 4.32 15.18 6.11
N VAL A 78 3.90 16.40 6.41
CA VAL A 78 4.05 17.59 5.56
C VAL A 78 4.94 18.58 6.28
N ALA A 79 6.04 18.99 5.62
CA ALA A 79 7.05 19.88 6.22
C ALA A 79 7.55 19.43 7.62
N GLY A 80 7.63 18.10 7.83
CA GLY A 80 8.08 17.50 9.10
C GLY A 80 6.98 17.34 10.17
N LEU A 81 5.76 17.82 9.92
CA LEU A 81 4.64 17.70 10.85
C LEU A 81 3.73 16.52 10.46
N PRO A 82 3.46 15.57 11.38
CA PRO A 82 2.53 14.47 11.12
C PRO A 82 1.08 14.97 11.20
N ILE A 83 0.33 14.78 10.11
CA ILE A 83 -1.09 15.14 10.02
C ILE A 83 -1.91 13.83 9.95
N PRO A 84 -2.85 13.57 10.86
CA PRO A 84 -3.68 12.37 10.82
C PRO A 84 -4.49 12.30 9.51
N PHE A 85 -4.51 11.10 8.91
CA PHE A 85 -5.32 10.80 7.74
C PHE A 85 -6.35 9.72 8.07
N PRO A 86 -7.62 10.08 8.32
CA PRO A 86 -8.67 9.12 8.59
C PRO A 86 -8.89 8.20 7.40
N ILE A 87 -8.83 6.88 7.62
CA ILE A 87 -9.10 5.87 6.61
C ILE A 87 -10.49 5.25 6.81
N PRO A 88 -11.18 4.82 5.74
CA PRO A 88 -12.55 4.29 5.86
C PRO A 88 -12.66 3.01 6.70
N VAL A 89 -11.60 2.20 6.70
CA VAL A 89 -11.53 0.93 7.43
C VAL A 89 -10.22 0.90 8.20
N GLU A 90 -10.30 1.19 9.50
CA GLU A 90 -9.15 1.11 10.41
C GLU A 90 -8.93 -0.31 10.94
N ASP A 91 -9.97 -1.14 10.98
CA ASP A 91 -9.87 -2.53 11.45
C ASP A 91 -9.10 -3.39 10.45
N GLY A 92 -7.85 -3.71 10.76
CA GLY A 92 -6.96 -4.49 9.89
C GLY A 92 -7.47 -5.91 9.63
N CYS A 93 -8.28 -6.47 10.53
CA CYS A 93 -8.93 -7.77 10.35
C CYS A 93 -9.98 -7.74 9.21
N LYS A 94 -10.36 -6.55 8.73
CA LYS A 94 -11.24 -6.33 7.58
C LYS A 94 -10.48 -5.88 6.33
N SER A 95 -9.14 -5.87 6.39
CA SER A 95 -8.24 -5.40 5.33
C SER A 95 -7.27 -6.52 4.92
N GLY A 96 -7.79 -7.71 4.64
CA GLY A 96 -6.99 -8.85 4.15
C GLY A 96 -6.34 -9.72 5.24
N ILE A 97 -6.44 -9.34 6.51
CA ILE A 97 -5.88 -10.10 7.63
C ILE A 97 -6.95 -10.98 8.26
N GLN A 98 -6.72 -12.29 8.31
CA GLN A 98 -7.57 -13.20 9.08
C GLN A 98 -7.18 -13.16 10.56
N CYS A 99 -8.08 -12.64 11.39
CA CYS A 99 -7.92 -12.64 12.84
C CYS A 99 -8.56 -13.90 13.49
N PRO A 100 -8.05 -14.37 14.65
CA PRO A 100 -6.91 -13.81 15.39
C PRO A 100 -5.57 -14.03 14.67
N ILE A 101 -4.73 -13.00 14.70
CA ILE A 101 -3.36 -13.03 14.18
C ILE A 101 -2.56 -14.06 14.98
N GLN A 102 -1.80 -14.88 14.26
CA GLN A 102 -0.95 -15.93 14.81
C GLN A 102 0.51 -15.52 14.76
N LYS A 103 1.27 -15.94 15.76
CA LYS A 103 2.72 -15.73 15.83
C LYS A 103 3.44 -16.46 14.69
N GLN A 104 4.49 -15.83 14.15
CA GLN A 104 5.35 -16.36 13.08
C GLN A 104 4.62 -16.62 11.75
N GLN A 105 3.41 -16.07 11.59
CA GLN A 105 2.64 -16.18 10.37
C GLN A 105 2.82 -14.94 9.49
N LYS A 106 2.80 -15.16 8.17
CA LYS A 106 2.84 -14.10 7.16
C LYS A 106 1.42 -13.65 6.81
N TYR A 107 1.23 -12.33 6.70
CA TYR A 107 -0.03 -11.68 6.38
C TYR A 107 0.13 -10.64 5.29
N HIS A 108 -0.99 -10.30 4.66
CA HIS A 108 -1.12 -9.23 3.68
C HIS A 108 -2.19 -8.25 4.17
N TYR A 109 -1.78 -7.05 4.55
CA TYR A 109 -2.70 -5.95 4.80
C TYR A 109 -3.00 -5.27 3.48
N VAL A 110 -4.27 -5.28 3.05
CA VAL A 110 -4.71 -4.76 1.75
C VAL A 110 -5.82 -3.73 1.95
N THR A 111 -5.64 -2.56 1.35
CA THR A 111 -6.66 -1.52 1.31
C THR A 111 -6.60 -0.73 0.01
N ALA A 112 -7.68 -0.02 -0.31
CA ALA A 112 -7.72 0.92 -1.42
C ALA A 112 -8.19 2.27 -0.92
N LEU A 113 -7.45 3.33 -1.22
CA LEU A 113 -7.74 4.69 -0.75
C LEU A 113 -7.93 5.64 -1.93
N PRO A 114 -9.01 6.45 -1.94
CA PRO A 114 -9.20 7.50 -2.92
C PRO A 114 -8.32 8.72 -2.61
N VAL A 115 -7.66 9.26 -3.62
CA VAL A 115 -6.98 10.55 -3.59
C VAL A 115 -8.01 11.60 -4.00
N LYS A 116 -8.58 12.33 -3.04
CA LYS A 116 -9.69 13.22 -3.33
C LYS A 116 -9.26 14.44 -4.15
N SER A 117 -10.16 14.97 -4.96
CA SER A 117 -9.87 16.09 -5.87
C SER A 117 -9.53 17.39 -5.15
N GLU A 118 -10.02 17.59 -3.93
CA GLU A 118 -9.72 18.73 -3.07
C GLU A 118 -8.30 18.69 -2.46
N TYR A 119 -7.59 17.57 -2.53
CA TYR A 119 -6.26 17.46 -1.95
C TYR A 119 -5.25 18.36 -2.70
N PRO A 120 -4.32 19.02 -1.99
CA PRO A 120 -3.33 19.87 -2.63
C PRO A 120 -2.30 19.00 -3.40
N SER A 121 -1.76 19.55 -4.49
CA SER A 121 -0.67 18.88 -5.22
C SER A 121 0.66 19.13 -4.51
N ILE A 122 1.12 18.17 -3.70
CA ILE A 122 2.29 18.30 -2.85
C ILE A 122 3.09 17.00 -2.76
N LYS A 123 4.36 17.11 -2.35
CA LYS A 123 5.16 15.97 -1.88
C LYS A 123 4.98 15.82 -0.38
N LEU A 124 4.85 14.58 0.08
CA LEU A 124 4.75 14.24 1.49
C LEU A 124 5.35 12.87 1.76
N VAL A 125 5.58 12.56 3.03
CA VAL A 125 5.89 11.19 3.47
C VAL A 125 4.65 10.61 4.12
N VAL A 126 4.21 9.45 3.67
CA VAL A 126 3.16 8.69 4.35
C VAL A 126 3.83 7.90 5.46
N GLU A 127 3.26 7.95 6.65
CA GLU A 127 3.53 7.03 7.75
C GLU A 127 2.31 6.14 7.94
N TRP A 128 2.53 4.83 7.94
CA TRP A 128 1.47 3.83 8.04
C TRP A 128 1.84 2.80 9.11
N GLU A 129 0.98 2.71 10.12
CA GLU A 129 1.10 1.80 11.24
C GLU A 129 -0.03 0.77 11.20
N LEU A 130 0.26 -0.46 11.63
CA LEU A 130 -0.74 -1.44 12.00
C LEU A 130 -0.42 -1.93 13.41
N ARG A 131 -1.32 -1.65 14.35
CA ARG A 131 -1.16 -1.93 15.76
C ARG A 131 -1.89 -3.20 16.17
N ASP A 132 -1.28 -3.99 17.05
CA ASP A 132 -1.92 -5.12 17.73
C ASP A 132 -2.86 -4.67 18.86
N ASP A 133 -3.51 -5.62 19.53
CA ASP A 133 -4.42 -5.38 20.67
C ASP A 133 -3.72 -4.79 21.91
N THR A 134 -2.39 -4.83 21.96
CA THR A 134 -1.56 -4.14 22.98
C THR A 134 -1.08 -2.76 22.53
N LYS A 135 -1.54 -2.29 21.36
CA LYS A 135 -1.17 -1.02 20.72
C LYS A 135 0.30 -0.93 20.28
N LYS A 136 0.96 -2.06 20.08
CA LYS A 136 2.32 -2.11 19.52
C LYS A 136 2.25 -2.36 18.02
N ASP A 137 3.20 -1.82 17.28
CA ASP A 137 3.19 -1.91 15.82
C ASP A 137 3.65 -3.30 15.34
N LEU A 138 2.70 -4.03 14.75
CA LEU A 138 2.97 -5.19 13.90
C LEU A 138 3.78 -4.77 12.67
N PHE A 139 3.48 -3.57 12.14
CA PHE A 139 4.37 -2.85 11.26
C PHE A 139 4.23 -1.33 11.41
N CYS A 140 5.32 -0.62 11.12
CA CYS A 140 5.37 0.82 10.90
C CYS A 140 6.24 1.10 9.66
N ILE A 141 5.67 1.71 8.63
CA ILE A 141 6.40 2.08 7.41
C ILE A 141 6.27 3.56 7.08
N ARG A 142 7.34 4.13 6.53
CA ARG A 142 7.36 5.45 5.90
C ARG A 142 7.79 5.37 4.46
N PHE A 143 7.05 6.03 3.56
CA PHE A 143 7.42 6.13 2.14
C PHE A 143 6.99 7.46 1.53
N PRO A 144 7.79 8.04 0.62
CA PRO A 144 7.46 9.29 -0.03
C PRO A 144 6.43 9.09 -1.15
N VAL A 145 5.48 10.00 -1.26
CA VAL A 145 4.52 10.09 -2.38
C VAL A 145 4.41 11.53 -2.86
N GLN A 146 3.88 11.70 -4.07
CA GLN A 146 3.56 13.01 -4.63
C GLN A 146 2.12 13.03 -5.12
N ILE A 147 1.29 13.90 -4.55
CA ILE A 147 -0.06 14.15 -5.06
C ILE A 147 0.05 15.07 -6.28
N VAL A 148 -0.55 14.64 -7.38
CA VAL A 148 -0.55 15.36 -8.66
C VAL A 148 -2.00 15.51 -9.16
N SER A 149 -2.20 16.42 -10.12
CA SER A 149 -3.53 16.67 -10.69
C SER A 149 -4.06 15.49 -11.51
#